data_AF-A0A1Q9R3B3-F1
#
_entry.id   AF-A0A1Q9R3B3-F1
#
_cell.length_a   1.000
_cell.length_b   1.000
_cell.length_c   1.000
_cell.angle_alpha   90.00
_cell.angle_beta   90.00
_cell.angle_gamma   90.00
#
_symmetry.space_group_name_H-M   'P 1'
#
loop_
_entity.id
_entity.type
_entity.pdbx_description
1 polymer ?
#
loop_
_entity_poly.entity_id
_entity_poly.type
_entity_poly.pdbx_seq_one_letter_code
_entity_poly.pdbx_strand_id
1 'polypeptide(L)' 'MGKTAKPFYFAAVPLIAIGAAFAAVGASGQAAFGYTSVGLLVPGLVLLVTGYRRRA' A
#
# COMPACT_ATOMS: atom_id res chain seq x y z
N MET A 1 -14.57 12.32 8.34
CA MET A 1 -13.21 12.23 7.74
C MET A 1 -12.67 13.64 7.57
N GLY A 2 -11.61 14.03 8.29
CA GLY A 2 -10.94 15.30 8.07
C GLY A 2 -10.51 15.43 6.60
N LYS A 3 -10.76 16.60 5.98
CA LYS A 3 -10.46 16.87 4.56
C LYS A 3 -8.99 16.56 4.20
N THR A 4 -8.10 16.65 5.18
CA THR A 4 -6.66 16.36 5.09
C THR A 4 -6.29 14.88 5.00
N ALA A 5 -7.14 13.94 5.43
CA ALA A 5 -6.80 12.52 5.46
C ALA A 5 -7.20 11.77 4.17
N LYS A 6 -8.17 12.31 3.41
CA LYS A 6 -8.72 11.66 2.20
C LYS A 6 -7.68 11.34 1.12
N PRO A 7 -6.73 12.24 0.77
CA PRO A 7 -5.75 11.97 -0.29
C PRO A 7 -4.85 10.78 0.03
N PHE A 8 -4.48 10.61 1.31
CA PHE A 8 -3.62 9.51 1.76
C PHE A 8 -4.28 8.15 1.60
N TYR A 9 -5.55 8.03 2.01
CA TYR A 9 -6.30 6.78 1.82
C TYR A 9 -6.54 6.47 0.34
N PHE A 10 -6.78 7.49 -0.49
CA PHE A 10 -7.04 7.30 -1.92
C PHE A 10 -5.84 6.72 -2.67
N ALA A 11 -4.62 7.12 -2.27
CA ALA A 11 -3.39 6.56 -2.81
C ALA A 11 -2.98 5.25 -2.13
N ALA A 12 -3.20 5.11 -0.82
CA ALA A 12 -2.82 3.92 -0.06
C ALA A 12 -3.57 2.66 -0.49
N VAL A 13 -4.90 2.77 -0.71
CA VAL A 13 -5.76 1.62 -1.05
C VAL A 13 -5.29 0.87 -2.31
N PRO A 14 -5.11 1.50 -3.49
CA PRO A 14 -4.67 0.79 -4.69
C PRO A 14 -3.24 0.25 -4.55
N LEU A 15 -2.34 0.98 -3.88
CA LEU A 15 -0.96 0.51 -3.65
C LEU A 15 -0.92 -0.76 -2.81
N ILE A 16 -1.72 -0.81 -1.74
CA ILE A 16 -1.82 -2.00 -0.88
C ILE A 16 -2.48 -3.15 -1.63
N ALA A 17 -3.56 -2.89 -2.36
CA ALA A 17 -4.29 -3.93 -3.10
C ALA A 17 -3.42 -4.59 -4.18
N ILE A 18 -2.74 -3.80 -5.00
CA ILE A 18 -1.85 -4.32 -6.06
C ILE A 18 -0.60 -4.95 -5.44
N GLY A 19 -0.03 -4.32 -4.41
CA GLY A 19 1.10 -4.88 -3.69
C GLY A 19 0.78 -6.25 -3.08
N ALA A 20 -0.41 -6.44 -2.51
CA ALA A 20 -0.84 -7.72 -1.96
C ALA A 20 -1.01 -8.79 -3.06
N ALA A 21 -1.58 -8.43 -4.21
CA ALA A 21 -1.67 -9.33 -5.35
C ALA A 21 -0.26 -9.75 -5.86
N PHE A 22 0.66 -8.79 -5.96
CA PHE A 22 2.05 -9.07 -6.36
C PHE A 22 2.80 -9.89 -5.32
N ALA A 23 2.53 -9.70 -4.02
CA ALA A 23 3.11 -10.50 -2.95
C ALA A 23 2.64 -11.96 -3.04
N ALA A 24 1.36 -12.20 -3.33
CA ALA A 24 0.82 -13.54 -3.54
C ALA A 24 1.48 -14.24 -4.75
N VAL A 25 1.66 -13.53 -5.86
CA VAL A 25 2.39 -14.04 -7.03
C VAL A 25 3.88 -14.27 -6.69
N GLY A 26 4.49 -13.38 -5.93
CA GLY A 26 5.86 -13.55 -5.43
C GLY A 26 6.05 -14.82 -4.60
N ALA A 27 5.12 -15.08 -3.68
CA ALA A 27 5.10 -16.27 -2.83
C ALA A 27 4.92 -17.58 -3.63
N SER A 28 4.33 -17.50 -4.83
CA SER A 28 4.18 -18.65 -5.75
C SER A 28 5.45 -19.01 -6.53
N GLY A 29 6.58 -18.34 -6.26
CA GLY A 29 7.90 -18.67 -6.84
C GLY A 29 8.41 -17.64 -7.85
N GLN A 30 7.68 -16.54 -8.09
CA GLN A 30 8.10 -15.50 -9.02
C GLN A 30 8.77 -14.32 -8.31
N ALA A 31 10.08 -14.43 -8.09
CA ALA A 31 10.86 -13.47 -7.28
C ALA A 31 10.69 -12.01 -7.70
N ALA A 32 10.56 -11.72 -9.01
CA ALA A 32 10.35 -10.37 -9.53
C ALA A 32 9.10 -9.70 -8.93
N PHE A 33 7.98 -10.41 -8.87
CA PHE A 33 6.74 -9.91 -8.26
C PHE A 33 6.88 -9.70 -6.76
N GLY A 34 7.69 -10.52 -6.08
CA GLY A 34 8.05 -10.34 -4.68
C GLY A 34 8.75 -9.00 -4.44
N TYR A 35 9.80 -8.67 -5.20
CA TYR A 35 10.49 -7.38 -5.05
C TYR A 35 9.59 -6.19 -5.38
N THR A 36 8.78 -6.29 -6.45
CA THR A 36 7.83 -5.25 -6.81
C THR A 36 6.75 -5.06 -5.75
N SER A 37 6.30 -6.14 -5.10
CA SER A 37 5.30 -6.06 -4.03
C SER A 37 5.77 -5.19 -2.86
N VAL A 38 7.05 -5.27 -2.50
CA VAL A 38 7.64 -4.44 -1.44
C VAL A 38 7.59 -2.96 -1.81
N GLY A 39 7.94 -2.64 -3.07
CA GLY A 39 7.88 -1.27 -3.60
C GLY A 39 6.47 -0.67 -3.62
N LEU A 40 5.42 -1.49 -3.63
CA LEU A 40 4.02 -1.04 -3.60
C LEU A 40 3.45 -1.02 -2.18
N LEU A 41 3.72 -2.07 -1.39
CA LEU A 41 3.20 -2.23 -0.03
C LEU A 41 3.79 -1.22 0.94
N VAL A 42 5.10 -0.96 0.89
CA VAL A 42 5.76 -0.02 1.81
C VAL A 42 5.18 1.40 1.71
N PRO A 43 5.15 2.06 0.53
CA PRO A 43 4.55 3.39 0.44
C PRO A 43 3.04 3.37 0.72
N GLY A 44 2.33 2.31 0.33
CA GLY A 44 0.91 2.14 0.66
C GLY A 44 0.65 2.14 2.17
N LEU A 45 1.42 1.38 2.95
CA LEU A 45 1.35 1.34 4.41
C LEU A 45 1.74 2.68 5.04
N VAL A 46 2.80 3.33 4.56
CA VAL A 46 3.22 4.66 5.04
C VAL A 46 2.10 5.68 4.84
N LEU A 47 1.46 5.70 3.66
CA LEU A 47 0.35 6.59 3.37
C LEU A 47 -0.87 6.27 4.24
N LEU A 48 -1.18 4.99 4.45
CA LEU A 48 -2.27 4.56 5.33
C LEU A 48 -2.06 5.04 6.76
N VAL A 49 -0.87 4.82 7.33
CA VAL A 49 -0.50 5.26 8.67
C VAL A 49 -0.53 6.79 8.77
N THR A 50 -0.02 7.49 7.75
CA THR A 50 -0.03 8.97 7.73
C THR A 50 -1.46 9.52 7.69
N GLY A 51 -2.33 8.93 6.86
CA GLY A 51 -3.75 9.26 6.82
C GLY A 51 -4.48 8.96 8.12
N TYR A 52 -4.08 7.90 8.84
CA TYR A 52 -4.60 7.58 10.17
C TYR A 52 -4.17 8.60 11.22
N ARG A 53 -2.88 8.94 11.27
CA ARG A 53 -2.33 9.94 12.20
C ARG A 53 -2.84 11.36 11.98
N ARG A 54 -3.19 11.72 10.74
CA ARG A 54 -3.80 13.03 10.40
C ARG A 54 -5.32 13.04 10.56
N ARG A 55 -5.94 11.88 10.79
CA ARG A 55 -7.38 11.74 11.03
C ARG A 55 -7.70 11.81 12.52
N ALA A 56 -6.85 11.24 13.36
CA ALA A 56 -6.88 11.37 14.82
C ALA A 56 -6.49 12.80 15.23
#